data_AF-A0A0M0H238-F1
#
_entry.id   AF-A0A0M0H238-F1
#
_cell.length_a   1.000
_cell.length_b   1.000
_cell.length_c   1.000
_cell.angle_alpha   90.00
_cell.angle_beta   90.00
_cell.angle_gamma   90.00
#
_symmetry.space_group_name_H-M   'P 1'
#
loop_
_entity.id
_entity.type
_entity.pdbx_description
1 polymer ?
#
loop_
_entity_poly.entity_id
_entity_poly.type
_entity_poly.pdbx_seq_one_letter_code
_entity_poly.pdbx_strand_id
1 'polypeptide(L)'
;MAIKGQKFKTYSEELKLEAIRLHVEEKWTYRQINDHVGIQDKDRMKRWMRKYREQGEFGLLDQRGRRKEYLDQERYVQQLKRENAMLKKCLKIWMREVRKSDSSLSNKQRIQAK
;
A
#
# COMPACT_ATOMS: atom_id res chain seq x y z
N MET A 1 -17.75 -17.59 22.64
CA MET A 1 -18.94 -16.86 22.14
C MET A 1 -18.99 -15.49 22.81
N ALA A 2 -19.42 -14.44 22.12
CA ALA A 2 -19.58 -13.12 22.74
C ALA A 2 -20.83 -13.11 23.64
N ILE A 3 -20.72 -12.54 24.83
CA ILE A 3 -21.84 -12.47 25.79
C ILE A 3 -22.68 -11.24 25.46
N LYS A 4 -24.01 -11.37 25.45
CA LYS A 4 -24.93 -10.24 25.22
C LYS A 4 -24.65 -9.15 26.26
N GLY A 5 -24.39 -7.92 25.81
CA GLY A 5 -24.03 -6.78 26.67
C GLY A 5 -22.53 -6.63 26.96
N GLN A 6 -21.67 -7.50 26.43
CA GLN A 6 -20.22 -7.35 26.54
C GLN A 6 -19.75 -6.07 25.85
N LYS A 7 -19.12 -5.18 26.62
CA LYS A 7 -18.46 -3.97 26.10
C LYS A 7 -17.03 -4.31 25.71
N PHE A 8 -16.66 -4.04 24.45
CA PHE A 8 -15.30 -4.20 23.98
C PHE A 8 -14.55 -2.87 24.10
N LYS A 9 -13.35 -2.90 24.66
CA LYS A 9 -12.44 -1.75 24.61
C LYS A 9 -12.02 -1.50 23.16
N THR A 10 -12.18 -0.26 22.71
CA THR A 10 -11.69 0.23 21.42
C THR A 10 -10.40 1.01 21.67
N TYR A 11 -9.42 0.81 20.80
CA TYR A 11 -8.14 1.49 20.85
C TYR A 11 -7.99 2.31 19.57
N SER A 12 -7.48 3.54 19.69
CA SER A 12 -7.19 4.41 18.55
C SER A 12 -6.12 3.78 17.65
N GLU A 13 -6.08 4.22 16.39
CA GLU A 13 -5.08 3.77 15.42
C GLU A 13 -3.68 4.21 15.85
N GLU A 14 -3.53 5.46 16.30
CA GLU A 14 -2.30 6.03 16.84
C GLU A 14 -1.69 5.17 17.97
N LEU A 15 -2.53 4.75 18.94
CA LEU A 15 -2.07 3.93 20.06
C LEU A 15 -1.59 2.55 19.60
N LYS A 16 -2.26 1.95 18.61
CA LYS A 16 -1.82 0.67 18.03
C LYS A 16 -0.47 0.81 17.33
N LEU A 17 -0.28 1.91 16.59
CA LEU A 17 0.97 2.18 15.88
C LEU A 17 2.12 2.40 16.85
N GLU A 18 1.91 3.21 17.89
CA GLU A 18 2.91 3.45 18.92
C GLU A 18 3.31 2.14 19.64
N ALA A 19 2.34 1.30 19.98
CA ALA A 19 2.61 0.00 20.58
C ALA A 19 3.47 -0.92 19.66
N ILE A 20 3.29 -0.83 18.34
CA ILE A 20 4.13 -1.58 17.38
C ILE A 20 5.52 -0.97 17.26
N ARG A 21 5.61 0.36 17.20
CA ARG A 21 6.87 1.09 17.15
C ARG A 21 7.76 0.73 18.34
N LEU A 22 7.23 0.77 19.57
CA LEU A 22 7.94 0.35 20.79
C LEU A 22 8.48 -1.08 20.71
N HIS A 23 7.74 -2.00 20.08
CA HIS A 23 8.21 -3.37 19.89
C HIS A 23 9.31 -3.48 18.82
N VAL A 24 9.11 -2.81 17.68
CA VAL A 24 9.97 -2.97 16.49
C VAL A 24 11.27 -2.21 16.64
N GLU A 25 11.20 -0.95 17.08
CA GLU A 25 12.35 -0.04 17.22
C GLU A 25 13.05 -0.27 18.56
N GLU A 26 12.31 -0.20 19.66
CA GLU A 26 12.89 -0.21 21.01
C GLU A 26 13.00 -1.63 21.61
N LYS A 27 12.51 -2.66 20.91
CA LYS A 27 12.56 -4.07 21.32
C LYS A 27 11.85 -4.37 22.65
N TRP A 28 10.84 -3.58 23.01
CA TRP A 28 10.06 -3.83 24.21
C TRP A 28 9.29 -5.15 24.12
N THR A 29 9.16 -5.84 25.25
CA THR A 29 8.32 -7.04 25.34
C THR A 29 6.84 -6.67 25.29
N TYR A 30 5.99 -7.61 24.85
CA TYR A 30 4.54 -7.40 24.82
C TYR A 30 3.96 -7.06 26.20
N ARG A 31 4.57 -7.58 27.28
CA ARG A 31 4.16 -7.25 28.64
C ARG A 31 4.45 -5.79 28.98
N GLN A 32 5.68 -5.32 28.72
CA GLN A 32 6.06 -3.92 28.97
C GLN A 32 5.18 -2.95 28.19
N ILE A 33 4.87 -3.26 26.93
CA ILE A 33 4.00 -2.42 26.09
C ILE A 33 2.57 -2.42 26.65
N ASN A 34 2.03 -3.58 27.02
CA ASN A 34 0.69 -3.65 27.61
C ASN A 34 0.60 -2.86 28.91
N ASP A 35 1.62 -2.95 29.76
CA ASP A 35 1.68 -2.23 31.04
C ASP A 35 1.79 -0.71 30.81
N HIS A 36 2.62 -0.28 29.84
CA HIS A 36 2.82 1.12 29.48
C HIS A 36 1.58 1.78 28.86
N VAL A 37 0.91 1.06 27.96
CA VAL A 37 -0.25 1.56 27.20
C VAL A 37 -1.57 1.31 27.94
N GLY A 38 -1.55 0.59 29.07
CA GLY A 38 -2.75 0.29 29.86
C GLY A 38 -3.67 -0.78 29.25
N ILE A 39 -3.10 -1.70 28.47
CA ILE A 39 -3.82 -2.80 27.83
C ILE A 39 -3.92 -3.98 28.80
N GLN A 40 -5.14 -4.25 29.27
CA GLN A 40 -5.40 -5.36 30.21
C GLN A 40 -5.32 -6.75 29.56
N ASP A 41 -5.54 -6.85 28.25
CA ASP A 41 -5.53 -8.12 27.54
C ASP A 41 -4.11 -8.49 27.08
N LYS A 42 -3.54 -9.52 27.71
CA LYS A 42 -2.17 -10.01 27.44
C LYS A 42 -1.97 -10.44 25.99
N ASP A 43 -3.01 -10.98 25.33
CA ASP A 43 -2.93 -11.46 23.96
C ASP A 43 -3.17 -10.35 22.92
N ARG A 44 -3.52 -9.15 23.36
CA ARG A 44 -3.85 -8.03 22.46
C ARG A 44 -2.68 -7.68 21.55
N MET A 45 -1.50 -7.51 22.12
CA MET A 45 -0.31 -7.16 21.37
C MET A 45 0.09 -8.26 20.38
N LYS A 46 -0.05 -9.53 20.76
CA LYS A 46 0.17 -10.68 19.87
C LYS A 46 -0.74 -10.63 18.64
N ARG A 47 -2.01 -10.23 18.81
CA ARG A 47 -2.97 -10.09 17.70
C ARG A 47 -2.64 -8.89 16.81
N TRP A 48 -2.26 -7.75 17.37
CA TRP A 48 -1.82 -6.60 16.59
C TRP A 48 -0.56 -6.90 15.78
N MET A 49 0.45 -7.51 16.40
CA MET A 49 1.69 -7.92 15.71
C MET A 49 1.47 -8.94 14.62
N ARG A 50 0.49 -9.84 14.76
CA ARG A 50 0.14 -10.77 13.68
C ARG A 50 -0.40 -10.00 12.48
N LYS A 51 -1.40 -9.14 12.69
CA LYS A 51 -1.99 -8.34 11.61
C LYS A 51 -0.99 -7.41 10.93
N TYR A 52 -0.11 -6.80 11.72
CA TYR A 52 0.94 -5.94 11.20
C TYR A 52 1.96 -6.69 10.35
N ARG A 53 2.32 -7.92 10.71
CA ARG A 53 3.20 -8.74 9.86
C ARG A 53 2.55 -9.16 8.55
N GLU A 54 1.24 -9.35 8.53
CA GLU A 54 0.50 -9.77 7.34
C GLU A 54 0.18 -8.60 6.39
N GLN A 55 -0.16 -7.43 6.93
CA GLN A 55 -0.75 -6.31 6.16
C GLN A 55 -0.12 -4.94 6.47
N GLY A 56 0.93 -4.89 7.30
CA GLY A 56 1.48 -3.64 7.80
C GLY A 56 0.47 -2.85 8.65
N GLU A 57 0.60 -1.53 8.61
CA GLU A 57 -0.29 -0.61 9.32
C GLU A 57 -1.77 -0.78 8.93
N PHE A 58 -2.03 -1.16 7.68
CA PHE A 58 -3.38 -1.41 7.17
C PHE A 58 -4.12 -2.47 7.99
N GLY A 59 -3.40 -3.48 8.49
CA GLY A 59 -3.98 -4.53 9.33
C GLY A 59 -4.48 -4.02 10.70
N LEU A 60 -4.05 -2.84 11.14
CA LEU A 60 -4.44 -2.25 12.43
C LEU A 60 -5.67 -1.34 12.36
N LEU A 61 -6.03 -0.90 11.16
CA LEU A 61 -7.19 -0.03 10.94
C LEU A 61 -8.49 -0.75 11.35
N ASP A 62 -9.42 0.01 11.94
CA ASP A 62 -10.75 -0.55 12.22
C ASP A 62 -11.58 -0.57 10.93
N GLN A 63 -11.84 -1.78 10.44
CA GLN A 63 -12.59 -2.00 9.20
C GLN A 63 -14.10 -2.12 9.45
N ARG A 64 -14.57 -2.07 10.71
CA ARG A 64 -15.99 -2.17 11.04
C ARG A 64 -16.75 -0.96 10.49
N GLY A 65 -17.87 -1.20 9.81
CA GLY A 65 -18.70 -0.15 9.21
C GLY A 65 -18.13 0.50 7.94
N ARG A 66 -16.88 0.21 7.56
CA ARG A 66 -16.30 0.67 6.29
C ARG A 66 -16.69 -0.29 5.16
N ARG A 67 -17.65 0.09 4.34
CA ARG A 67 -18.05 -0.65 3.13
C ARG A 67 -16.89 -0.61 2.12
N LYS A 68 -16.07 -1.67 2.09
CA LYS A 68 -15.13 -2.10 1.03
C LYS A 68 -14.59 -1.01 0.07
N GLU A 69 -13.96 0.04 0.59
CA GLU A 69 -13.18 0.95 -0.25
C GLU A 69 -11.82 0.31 -0.63
N TYR A 70 -11.35 -0.65 0.19
CA TYR A 70 -10.06 -1.32 0.00
C TYR A 70 -10.04 -2.47 -1.02
N LEU A 71 -11.19 -3.02 -1.40
CA LEU A 71 -11.27 -4.01 -2.48
C LEU A 71 -11.14 -3.38 -3.88
N ASP A 72 -11.17 -2.05 -3.97
CA ASP A 72 -10.95 -1.35 -5.23
C ASP A 72 -9.48 -0.95 -5.43
N GLN A 73 -8.62 -1.00 -4.41
CA GLN A 73 -7.22 -0.62 -4.61
C GLN A 73 -6.47 -1.59 -5.52
N GLU A 74 -6.62 -2.90 -5.35
CA GLU A 74 -6.01 -3.87 -6.27
C GLU A 74 -6.56 -3.75 -7.68
N ARG A 75 -7.87 -3.54 -7.81
CA ARG A 75 -8.54 -3.35 -9.09
C ARG A 75 -8.08 -2.07 -9.78
N TYR A 76 -7.95 -0.99 -9.02
CA TYR A 76 -7.42 0.30 -9.44
C TYR A 76 -5.95 0.18 -9.85
N VAL A 77 -5.13 -0.52 -9.07
CA VAL A 77 -3.73 -0.81 -9.41
C VAL A 77 -3.62 -1.65 -10.68
N GLN A 78 -4.50 -2.64 -10.87
CA GLN A 78 -4.54 -3.43 -12.10
C GLN A 78 -4.97 -2.58 -13.31
N GLN A 79 -5.96 -1.71 -13.14
CA GLN A 79 -6.39 -0.77 -14.16
C GLN A 79 -5.25 0.18 -14.53
N LEU A 80 -4.62 0.83 -13.55
CA LEU A 80 -3.47 1.71 -13.76
C LEU A 80 -2.31 0.98 -14.46
N LYS A 81 -2.04 -0.28 -14.11
CA LYS A 81 -1.02 -1.08 -14.80
C LYS A 81 -1.37 -1.33 -16.27
N ARG A 82 -2.64 -1.61 -16.57
CA ARG A 82 -3.12 -1.78 -17.96
C ARG A 82 -3.02 -0.48 -18.74
N GLU A 83 -3.46 0.64 -18.17
CA GLU A 83 -3.35 1.96 -18.78
C GLU A 83 -1.90 2.32 -19.06
N ASN A 84 -1.01 2.16 -18.06
CA ASN A 84 0.42 2.39 -18.24
C ASN A 84 1.04 1.50 -19.33
N ALA A 85 0.63 0.24 -19.43
CA ALA A 85 1.12 -0.65 -20.47
C ALA A 85 0.69 -0.18 -21.87
N MET A 86 -0.56 0.28 -22.02
CA MET A 86 -1.07 0.83 -23.27
C MET A 86 -0.35 2.13 -23.64
N LEU A 87 -0.22 3.07 -22.70
CA LEU A 87 0.49 4.34 -22.91
C LEU A 87 1.95 4.12 -23.34
N LYS A 88 2.66 3.19 -22.70
CA LYS A 88 4.04 2.82 -23.08
C LYS A 88 4.12 2.24 -24.50
N LYS A 89 3.14 1.43 -24.91
CA LYS A 89 3.07 0.89 -26.29
C LYS A 89 2.83 2.01 -27.31
N CYS A 90 1.85 2.89 -27.06
CA CYS A 90 1.56 4.04 -27.93
C CYS A 90 2.79 4.94 -28.08
N LEU A 91 3.45 5.27 -26.97
CA LEU A 91 4.68 6.07 -26.96
C LEU A 91 5.80 5.39 -27.77
N LYS A 92 5.97 4.07 -27.65
CA LYS A 92 6.95 3.31 -28.44
C LYS A 92 6.67 3.36 -29.95
N ILE A 93 5.41 3.32 -30.36
CA ILE A 93 5.01 3.46 -31.77
C ILE A 93 5.31 4.86 -32.26
N TRP A 94 4.90 5.88 -31.50
CA TRP A 94 5.14 7.27 -31.87
C TRP A 94 6.63 7.60 -32.00
N MET A 95 7.45 7.18 -31.03
CA MET A 95 8.91 7.37 -31.11
C MET A 95 9.55 6.68 -32.32
N ARG A 96 9.05 5.51 -32.73
CA ARG A 96 9.52 4.84 -33.96
C ARG A 96 9.20 5.65 -35.21
N GLU A 97 8.01 6.25 -35.25
CA GLU A 97 7.54 7.03 -36.39
C GLU A 97 8.30 8.36 -36.51
N VAL A 98 8.53 9.04 -35.39
CA VAL A 98 9.38 10.25 -35.33
C VAL A 98 10.80 9.92 -35.80
N ARG A 99 11.40 8.82 -35.29
CA ARG A 99 12.75 8.40 -35.69
C ARG A 99 12.86 8.05 -37.18
N LYS A 100 11.83 7.44 -37.77
CA LYS A 100 11.77 7.19 -39.23
C LYS A 100 11.68 8.50 -40.00
N SER A 101 10.83 9.42 -39.55
CA SER A 101 10.67 10.75 -40.16
C SER A 101 11.99 11.51 -40.18
N ASP A 102 12.73 11.54 -39.07
CA ASP A 102 14.05 12.18 -38.97
C ASP A 102 15.08 11.54 -39.92
N SER A 103 15.11 10.21 -40.01
CA SER A 103 16.00 9.51 -40.94
C SER A 103 15.67 9.77 -42.41
N SER A 104 14.38 9.95 -42.73
CA SER A 104 13.90 10.25 -44.08
C SER A 104 14.22 11.69 -44.50
N LEU A 105 14.15 12.63 -43.56
CA LEU A 105 14.52 14.03 -43.76
C LEU A 105 16.04 14.17 -43.98
N SER A 106 16.85 13.48 -43.18
CA SER A 106 18.32 13.47 -43.33
C SER A 106 18.76 12.86 -44.67
N ASN A 107 18.15 11.77 -45.13
CA ASN A 107 18.46 11.18 -46.43
C ASN A 107 18.05 12.08 -47.60
N LYS A 108 16.89 12.77 -47.51
CA LYS A 108 16.47 13.74 -48.53
C LYS A 108 17.45 14.92 -48.65
N GLN A 109 17.95 15.43 -47.53
CA GLN A 109 18.95 16.52 -47.52
C GLN A 109 20.29 16.09 -48.14
N ARG A 110 20.73 14.83 -47.93
CA ARG A 110 21.97 14.30 -48.54
C ARG A 110 21.89 14.08 -50.05
N ILE A 111 20.70 13.79 -50.58
CA ILE A 111 20.49 13.62 -52.03
C ILE A 111 20.48 14.97 -52.75
N GLN A 112 19.98 16.03 -52.11
CA GLN A 112 19.93 17.38 -52.68
C GLN A 112 21.28 18.13 -52.62
N ALA A 113 22.25 17.64 -51.85
CA ALA A 113 23.58 18.24 -51.69
C ALA A 113 24.68 17.58 -52.57
N LYS A 114 24.29 16.74 -53.54
CA LYS A 114 25.15 16.14 -54.57
C LYS A 114 24.74 16.66 -55.94
#